data_AF-A0A7C6YFM0-F1
#
_entry.id   AF-A0A7C6YFM0-F1
#
_cell.length_a   1.000
_cell.length_b   1.000
_cell.length_c   1.000
_cell.angle_alpha   90.00
_cell.angle_beta   90.00
_cell.angle_gamma   90.00
#
_symmetry.space_group_name_H-M   'P 1'
#
loop_
_entity.id
_entity.type
_entity.pdbx_description
1 polymer ?
#
loop_
_entity_poly.entity_id
_entity_poly.type
_entity_poly.pdbx_seq_one_letter_code
_entity_poly.pdbx_strand_id
1 'polypeptide(L)'
;MKTLLKLFGKTIPLCCGLIWAGAGCVTTEEIGPPPASQADVGYLREELRRMHDRLDAAEYQFGQLQGDVRTSQANQPAYATASQIQSLQSQLENLQSQIRALDAARTQDKKDIYDDITKKVASLIKASQPAGGKSSAARATSGWEHVVQPGESLSKIAAAYKVKMSAIVEANGLKSVDAPILIGQKLFIPD
;
A
#
# COMPACT_ATOMS: atom_id res chain seq x y z
N MET A 1 -42.58 -31.04 -45.41
CA MET A 1 -43.11 -29.66 -45.38
C MET A 1 -42.46 -28.94 -46.57
N LYS A 2 -43.06 -28.99 -47.76
CA LYS A 2 -44.00 -27.98 -48.28
C LYS A 2 -43.34 -26.58 -48.24
N THR A 3 -42.64 -26.18 -49.31
CA THR A 3 -43.15 -25.52 -50.54
C THR A 3 -43.40 -24.02 -50.35
N LEU A 4 -43.11 -23.27 -51.42
CA LEU A 4 -43.53 -21.89 -51.74
C LEU A 4 -42.57 -20.84 -51.14
N LEU A 5 -41.71 -20.22 -51.93
CA LEU A 5 -42.15 -19.29 -52.97
C LEU A 5 -41.50 -19.57 -54.33
N LYS A 6 -42.39 -19.90 -55.26
CA LYS A 6 -42.21 -20.04 -56.70
C LYS A 6 -42.58 -18.71 -57.34
N LEU A 7 -42.06 -18.52 -58.55
CA LEU A 7 -42.69 -17.79 -59.66
C LEU A 7 -42.73 -16.26 -59.58
N PHE A 8 -41.96 -15.62 -60.45
CA PHE A 8 -42.41 -14.97 -61.70
C PHE A 8 -41.11 -14.66 -62.49
N GLY A 9 -40.78 -15.22 -63.65
CA GLY A 9 -41.60 -15.83 -64.68
C GLY A 9 -41.71 -14.89 -65.88
N LYS A 10 -40.79 -14.97 -66.86
CA LYS A 10 -41.16 -15.10 -68.28
C LYS A 10 -39.94 -15.42 -69.16
N THR A 11 -40.09 -16.48 -69.92
CA THR A 11 -39.27 -16.99 -71.01
C THR A 11 -39.86 -16.58 -72.37
N ILE A 12 -39.00 -16.49 -73.41
CA ILE A 12 -39.23 -16.84 -74.84
C ILE A 12 -40.06 -15.82 -75.68
N PRO A 13 -39.89 -15.63 -77.03
CA PRO A 13 -39.30 -16.56 -78.03
C PRO A 13 -38.33 -16.01 -79.11
N LEU A 14 -37.56 -16.97 -79.62
CA LEU A 14 -37.27 -17.26 -81.04
C LEU A 14 -38.28 -16.65 -82.05
N CYS A 15 -37.84 -15.75 -82.93
CA CYS A 15 -38.56 -15.43 -84.17
C CYS A 15 -37.58 -15.40 -85.35
N CYS A 16 -37.85 -16.28 -86.30
CA CYS A 16 -37.33 -16.27 -87.65
C CYS A 16 -37.58 -14.90 -88.31
N GLY A 17 -36.52 -14.30 -88.86
CA GLY A 17 -36.60 -13.12 -89.74
C GLY A 17 -35.59 -13.27 -90.87
N LEU A 18 -36.07 -13.76 -92.00
CA LEU A 18 -35.33 -13.90 -93.25
C LEU A 18 -34.87 -12.54 -93.81
N ILE A 19 -33.66 -12.56 -94.39
CA ILE A 19 -33.18 -11.83 -95.59
C ILE A 19 -33.20 -10.29 -95.55
N TRP A 20 -32.00 -9.70 -95.49
CA TRP A 20 -31.55 -8.81 -96.58
C TRP A 20 -30.03 -8.79 -96.67
N ALA A 21 -29.53 -9.07 -97.88
CA ALA A 21 -28.14 -8.89 -98.25
C ALA A 21 -27.83 -7.39 -98.25
N GLY A 22 -26.76 -7.00 -97.57
CA GLY A 22 -26.19 -5.67 -97.64
C GLY A 22 -24.71 -5.76 -97.30
N ALA A 23 -23.88 -5.82 -98.34
CA ALA A 23 -22.44 -5.72 -98.22
C ALA A 23 -22.09 -4.39 -97.53
N GLY A 24 -21.34 -4.47 -96.44
CA GLY A 24 -20.83 -3.31 -95.72
C GLY A 24 -19.76 -3.76 -94.75
N CYS A 25 -18.51 -3.76 -95.18
CA CYS A 25 -17.37 -3.88 -94.29
C CYS A 25 -17.38 -2.65 -93.37
N VAL A 26 -17.82 -2.82 -92.13
CA VAL A 26 -17.43 -1.94 -91.02
C VAL A 26 -16.20 -2.58 -90.40
N THR A 27 -15.04 -2.07 -90.78
CA THR A 27 -13.78 -2.28 -90.07
C THR A 27 -13.86 -1.47 -88.78
N THR A 28 -14.23 -2.12 -87.69
CA THR A 28 -13.86 -1.62 -86.35
C THR A 28 -12.35 -1.74 -86.25
N GLU A 29 -11.68 -0.63 -86.54
CA GLU A 29 -10.29 -0.39 -86.18
C GLU A 29 -10.23 -0.46 -84.64
N GLU A 30 -9.91 -1.63 -84.11
CA GLU A 30 -9.38 -1.75 -82.76
C GLU A 30 -8.10 -0.91 -82.73
N ILE A 31 -8.21 0.32 -82.23
CA ILE A 31 -7.08 1.10 -81.77
C ILE A 31 -6.59 0.39 -80.50
N GLY A 32 -5.87 -0.72 -80.71
CA GLY A 32 -5.02 -1.32 -79.71
C GLY A 32 -3.91 -0.33 -79.36
N PRO A 33 -3.39 -0.38 -78.12
CA PRO A 33 -2.28 0.48 -77.72
C PRO A 33 -1.13 0.37 -78.74
N PRO A 34 -0.42 1.47 -79.05
CA PRO A 34 0.68 1.44 -80.02
C PRO A 34 1.66 0.32 -79.64
N PRO A 35 2.30 -0.35 -80.61
CA PRO A 35 3.27 -1.39 -80.30
C PRO A 35 4.36 -0.75 -79.44
N ALA A 36 4.34 -1.04 -78.14
CA ALA A 36 5.44 -0.74 -77.26
C ALA A 36 6.69 -1.28 -77.96
N SER A 37 7.74 -0.46 -78.05
CA SER A 37 8.94 -0.91 -78.74
C SER A 37 9.38 -2.22 -78.09
N GLN A 38 9.88 -3.18 -78.87
CA GLN A 38 10.23 -4.50 -78.35
C GLN A 38 11.22 -4.41 -77.16
N ALA A 39 11.96 -3.30 -77.06
CA ALA A 39 12.78 -2.91 -75.93
C ALA A 39 11.99 -2.54 -74.66
N ASP A 40 10.86 -1.82 -74.77
CA ASP A 40 10.00 -1.43 -73.64
C ASP A 40 9.37 -2.65 -72.95
N VAL A 41 8.93 -3.63 -73.73
CA VAL A 41 8.37 -4.90 -73.20
C VAL A 41 9.46 -5.71 -72.49
N GLY A 42 10.68 -5.70 -73.03
CA GLY A 42 11.85 -6.32 -72.40
C GLY A 42 12.20 -5.65 -71.06
N TYR A 43 12.19 -4.33 -71.03
CA TYR A 43 12.44 -3.53 -69.82
C TYR A 43 11.39 -3.81 -68.73
N LEU A 44 10.09 -3.77 -69.08
CA LEU A 44 9.01 -4.06 -68.13
C LEU A 44 9.07 -5.49 -67.59
N ARG A 45 9.42 -6.47 -68.44
CA ARG A 45 9.58 -7.87 -68.00
C ARG A 45 10.75 -8.03 -67.03
N GLU A 46 11.86 -7.34 -67.28
CA GLU A 46 13.01 -7.33 -66.39
C GLU A 46 12.70 -6.62 -65.07
N GLU A 47 11.98 -5.50 -65.11
CA GLU A 47 11.56 -4.78 -63.89
C GLU A 47 10.55 -5.59 -63.06
N LEU A 48 9.61 -6.29 -63.71
CA LEU A 48 8.73 -7.26 -63.06
C LEU A 48 9.51 -8.38 -62.39
N ARG A 49 10.55 -8.91 -63.05
CA ARG A 49 11.42 -9.95 -62.49
C ARG A 49 12.15 -9.44 -61.25
N ARG A 50 12.74 -8.24 -61.32
CA ARG A 50 13.40 -7.58 -60.19
C ARG A 50 12.46 -7.29 -59.04
N MET A 51 11.22 -6.89 -59.32
CA MET A 51 10.19 -6.70 -58.30
C MET A 51 9.82 -8.03 -57.62
N HIS A 52 9.66 -9.12 -58.37
CA HIS A 52 9.40 -10.44 -57.79
C HIS A 52 10.55 -10.92 -56.91
N ASP A 53 11.80 -10.82 -57.37
CA ASP A 53 12.97 -11.20 -56.57
C ASP A 53 13.06 -10.38 -55.26
N ARG A 54 12.65 -9.09 -55.30
CA ARG A 54 12.56 -8.24 -54.10
C ARG A 54 11.43 -8.66 -53.17
N LEU A 55 10.29 -9.10 -53.70
CA LEU A 55 9.19 -9.61 -52.89
C LEU A 55 9.57 -10.91 -52.18
N ASP A 56 10.18 -11.85 -52.89
CA ASP A 56 10.65 -13.12 -52.32
C ASP A 56 11.68 -12.88 -51.20
N ALA A 57 12.60 -11.94 -51.41
CA ALA A 57 13.56 -11.53 -50.39
C ALA A 57 12.88 -10.86 -49.18
N ALA A 58 11.87 -10.02 -49.41
CA ALA A 58 11.11 -9.36 -48.33
C ALA A 58 10.28 -10.37 -47.53
N GLU A 59 9.64 -11.34 -48.18
CA GLU A 59 8.90 -12.41 -47.52
C GLU A 59 9.83 -13.28 -46.65
N TYR A 60 11.03 -13.59 -47.14
CA TYR A 60 12.04 -14.29 -46.36
C TYR A 60 12.47 -13.50 -45.11
N GLN A 61 12.70 -12.19 -45.27
CA GLN A 61 13.02 -11.31 -44.15
C GLN A 61 11.88 -11.24 -43.12
N PHE A 62 10.63 -11.16 -43.57
CA PHE A 62 9.46 -11.21 -42.69
C PHE A 62 9.37 -12.54 -41.93
N GLY A 63 9.65 -13.65 -42.59
CA GLY A 63 9.72 -14.97 -41.97
C GLY A 63 10.77 -15.05 -40.86
N GLN A 64 11.98 -14.54 -41.12
CA GLN A 64 13.05 -14.44 -40.11
C GLN A 64 12.63 -13.54 -38.93
N LEU A 65 12.16 -12.33 -39.22
CA LEU A 65 11.70 -11.37 -38.20
C LEU A 65 10.59 -11.97 -37.33
N GLN A 66 9.62 -12.68 -37.92
CA GLN A 66 8.60 -13.39 -37.14
C GLN A 66 9.19 -14.48 -36.25
N GLY A 67 10.20 -15.21 -36.74
CA GLY A 67 10.97 -16.16 -35.95
C GLY A 67 11.64 -15.49 -34.75
N ASP A 68 12.37 -14.41 -35.00
CA ASP A 68 13.11 -13.64 -33.98
C ASP A 68 12.19 -13.00 -32.95
N VAL A 69 11.01 -12.50 -33.35
CA VAL A 69 10.01 -11.97 -32.42
C VAL A 69 9.49 -13.08 -31.51
N ARG A 70 9.20 -14.27 -32.05
CA ARG A 70 8.76 -15.42 -31.24
C ARG A 70 9.85 -15.91 -30.29
N THR A 71 11.10 -16.02 -30.74
CA THR A 71 12.22 -16.42 -29.89
C THR A 71 12.53 -15.37 -28.84
N SER A 72 12.41 -14.08 -29.18
CA SER A 72 12.54 -12.97 -28.22
C SER A 72 11.42 -12.96 -27.21
N GLN A 73 10.20 -13.35 -27.57
CA GLN A 73 9.10 -13.55 -26.62
C GLN A 73 9.29 -14.80 -25.75
N ALA A 74 9.92 -15.85 -26.28
CA ALA A 74 10.21 -17.08 -25.54
C ALA A 74 11.42 -16.95 -24.60
N ASN A 75 12.42 -16.15 -24.98
CA ASN A 75 13.63 -15.85 -24.19
C ASN A 75 13.51 -14.58 -23.34
N GLN A 76 12.40 -13.85 -23.46
CA GLN A 76 12.07 -12.82 -22.48
C GLN A 76 11.92 -13.52 -21.12
N PRO A 77 12.64 -13.08 -20.07
CA PRO A 77 12.46 -13.64 -18.74
C PRO A 77 10.98 -13.51 -18.43
N ALA A 78 10.33 -14.62 -18.10
CA ALA A 78 8.90 -14.65 -17.85
C ALA A 78 8.52 -13.50 -16.90
N TYR A 79 8.05 -12.39 -17.48
CA TYR A 79 7.31 -11.39 -16.73
C TYR A 79 6.23 -12.19 -16.03
N ALA A 80 6.14 -12.02 -14.70
CA ALA A 80 5.15 -12.70 -13.88
C ALA A 80 3.85 -12.74 -14.67
N THR A 81 3.37 -13.95 -14.97
CA THR A 81 2.19 -14.10 -15.84
C THR A 81 1.07 -13.22 -15.31
N ALA A 82 0.18 -12.70 -16.16
CA ALA A 82 -0.89 -11.81 -15.69
C ALA A 82 -1.67 -12.39 -14.48
N SER A 83 -1.82 -13.71 -14.43
CA SER A 83 -2.37 -14.45 -13.29
C SER A 83 -1.54 -14.37 -12.00
N GLN A 84 -0.20 -14.45 -12.09
CA GLN A 84 0.70 -14.28 -10.94
C GLN A 84 0.67 -12.85 -10.41
N ILE A 85 0.66 -11.84 -11.29
CA ILE A 85 0.51 -10.44 -10.87
C ILE A 85 -0.80 -10.25 -10.12
N GLN A 86 -1.90 -10.80 -10.62
CA GLN A 86 -3.21 -10.73 -9.96
C GLN A 86 -3.18 -11.40 -8.57
N SER A 87 -2.55 -12.57 -8.45
CA SER A 87 -2.42 -13.24 -7.15
C SER A 87 -1.56 -12.44 -6.16
N LEU A 88 -0.47 -11.83 -6.62
CA LEU A 88 0.39 -11.00 -5.77
C LEU A 88 -0.35 -9.74 -5.30
N GLN A 89 -1.16 -9.13 -6.16
CA GLN A 89 -2.02 -8.01 -5.78
C GLN A 89 -3.01 -8.43 -4.69
N SER A 90 -3.67 -9.58 -4.83
CA SER A 90 -4.59 -10.08 -3.79
C SER A 90 -3.90 -10.38 -2.46
N GLN A 91 -2.64 -10.86 -2.51
CA GLN A 91 -1.83 -11.08 -1.31
C GLN A 91 -1.49 -9.75 -0.63
N LEU A 92 -1.12 -8.72 -1.40
CA LEU A 92 -0.85 -7.38 -0.85
C LEU A 92 -2.10 -6.77 -0.21
N GLU A 93 -3.26 -6.89 -0.85
CA GLU A 93 -4.53 -6.41 -0.27
C GLU A 93 -4.88 -7.14 1.02
N ASN A 94 -4.71 -8.46 1.06
CA ASN A 94 -4.94 -9.25 2.25
C ASN A 94 -4.01 -8.80 3.40
N LEU A 95 -2.71 -8.66 3.13
CA LEU A 95 -1.75 -8.20 4.14
C LEU A 95 -2.06 -6.78 4.63
N GLN A 96 -2.41 -5.86 3.74
CA GLN A 96 -2.80 -4.51 4.13
C GLN A 96 -4.06 -4.50 5.00
N SER A 97 -5.04 -5.36 4.72
CA SER A 97 -6.23 -5.50 5.55
C SER A 97 -5.91 -6.02 6.95
N GLN A 98 -5.00 -7.00 7.06
CA GLN A 98 -4.56 -7.55 8.33
C GLN A 98 -3.84 -6.49 9.18
N ILE A 99 -2.95 -5.69 8.58
CA ILE A 99 -2.23 -4.63 9.29
C ILE A 99 -3.22 -3.64 9.90
N ARG A 100 -4.19 -3.15 9.11
CA ARG A 100 -5.21 -2.21 9.61
C ARG A 100 -6.06 -2.80 10.73
N ALA A 101 -6.45 -4.07 10.62
CA ALA A 101 -7.20 -4.76 11.66
C ALA A 101 -6.39 -4.89 12.96
N LEU A 102 -5.10 -5.23 12.85
CA LEU A 102 -4.21 -5.37 13.98
C LEU A 102 -3.94 -4.03 14.66
N ASP A 103 -3.76 -2.96 13.88
CA ASP A 103 -3.63 -1.60 14.40
C ASP A 103 -4.90 -1.15 15.13
N ALA A 104 -6.08 -1.41 14.55
CA ALA A 104 -7.35 -1.12 15.19
C ALA A 104 -7.50 -1.87 16.53
N ALA A 105 -7.18 -3.18 16.56
CA ALA A 105 -7.19 -3.98 17.78
C ALA A 105 -6.23 -3.42 18.84
N ARG A 106 -4.99 -3.08 18.47
CA ARG A 106 -4.00 -2.46 19.36
C ARG A 106 -4.50 -1.15 19.95
N THR A 107 -5.15 -0.31 19.15
CA THR A 107 -5.71 0.96 19.64
C THR A 107 -6.88 0.75 20.60
N GLN A 108 -7.65 -0.32 20.43
CA GLN A 108 -8.73 -0.68 21.33
C GLN A 108 -8.17 -1.21 22.65
N ASP A 109 -7.24 -2.17 22.61
CA ASP A 109 -6.57 -2.70 23.80
C ASP A 109 -5.94 -1.58 24.63
N LYS A 110 -5.31 -0.60 23.97
CA LYS A 110 -4.74 0.57 24.65
C LYS A 110 -5.79 1.37 25.43
N LYS A 111 -7.00 1.54 24.89
CA LYS A 111 -8.10 2.23 25.59
C LYS A 111 -8.59 1.41 26.77
N ASP A 112 -8.79 0.11 26.57
CA ASP A 112 -9.28 -0.78 27.61
C ASP A 112 -8.30 -0.83 28.80
N ILE A 113 -6.98 -0.93 28.51
CA ILE A 113 -5.92 -0.84 29.51
C ILE A 113 -5.97 0.51 30.25
N TYR A 114 -6.16 1.61 29.53
CA TYR A 114 -6.24 2.94 30.15
C TYR A 114 -7.42 3.02 31.11
N ASP A 115 -8.60 2.59 30.68
CA ASP A 115 -9.82 2.60 31.50
C ASP A 115 -9.69 1.71 32.74
N ASP A 116 -9.11 0.52 32.59
CA ASP A 116 -8.88 -0.41 33.70
C ASP A 116 -7.88 0.14 34.71
N ILE A 117 -6.78 0.74 34.24
CA ILE A 117 -5.81 1.42 35.12
C ILE A 117 -6.51 2.57 35.84
N THR A 118 -7.25 3.43 35.15
CA THR A 118 -7.95 4.56 35.77
C THR A 118 -8.95 4.09 36.83
N LYS A 119 -9.76 3.06 36.54
CA LYS A 119 -10.69 2.47 37.52
C LYS A 119 -9.95 1.90 38.73
N LYS A 120 -8.84 1.19 38.50
CA LYS A 120 -8.06 0.58 39.58
C LYS A 120 -7.34 1.62 40.44
N VAL A 121 -6.82 2.68 39.83
CA VAL A 121 -6.25 3.82 40.57
C VAL A 121 -7.35 4.52 41.37
N ALA A 122 -8.52 4.76 40.79
CA ALA A 122 -9.64 5.38 41.49
C ALA A 122 -10.12 4.54 42.69
N SER A 123 -10.18 3.22 42.55
CA SER A 123 -10.55 2.33 43.65
C SER A 123 -9.47 2.28 44.74
N LEU A 124 -8.18 2.31 44.38
CA LEU A 124 -7.08 2.40 45.32
C LEU A 124 -7.11 3.73 46.11
N ILE A 125 -7.38 4.86 45.43
CA ILE A 125 -7.54 6.16 46.10
C ILE A 125 -8.76 6.16 47.03
N LYS A 126 -9.90 5.60 46.58
CA LYS A 126 -11.13 5.48 47.38
C LYS A 126 -10.91 4.60 48.62
N ALA A 127 -10.18 3.50 48.48
CA ALA A 127 -9.83 2.59 49.58
C ALA A 127 -8.79 3.21 50.54
N SER A 128 -7.93 4.10 50.04
CA SER A 128 -6.93 4.82 50.83
C SER A 128 -7.47 6.12 51.47
N GLN A 129 -8.68 6.56 51.14
CA GLN A 129 -9.31 7.70 51.81
C GLN A 129 -9.77 7.26 53.22
N PRO A 130 -9.29 7.90 54.30
CA PRO A 130 -9.80 7.62 55.63
C PRO A 130 -11.30 7.97 55.63
N ALA A 131 -12.14 6.96 55.86
CA ALA A 131 -13.56 7.17 56.09
C ALA A 131 -13.68 8.21 57.20
N GLY A 132 -14.42 9.30 56.94
CA GLY A 132 -14.51 10.48 57.79
C GLY A 132 -14.82 10.14 59.25
N GLY A 133 -13.77 9.88 60.02
CA GLY A 133 -13.77 9.92 61.47
C GLY A 133 -13.66 11.39 61.84
N LYS A 134 -14.60 11.86 62.67
CA LYS A 134 -14.56 13.19 63.28
C LYS A 134 -13.18 13.41 63.91
N SER A 135 -12.30 14.13 63.22
CA SER A 135 -10.96 14.43 63.69
C SER A 135 -11.06 15.51 64.75
N SER A 136 -10.86 15.12 66.02
CA SER A 136 -10.41 16.05 67.05
C SER A 136 -9.15 16.73 66.52
N ALA A 137 -9.20 18.05 66.36
CA ALA A 137 -8.12 18.87 65.83
C ALA A 137 -6.77 18.53 66.48
N ALA A 138 -5.98 17.69 65.82
CA ALA A 138 -4.57 17.54 66.09
C ALA A 138 -3.92 18.85 65.64
N ARG A 139 -3.39 19.58 66.63
CA ARG A 139 -2.65 20.83 66.42
C ARG A 139 -1.52 20.53 65.43
N ALA A 140 -1.57 21.14 64.24
CA ALA A 140 -0.51 21.02 63.26
C ALA A 140 0.76 21.61 63.88
N THR A 141 1.71 20.75 64.25
CA THR A 141 3.01 21.18 64.76
C THR A 141 3.82 21.69 63.57
N SER A 142 4.07 23.00 63.51
CA SER A 142 4.99 23.59 62.55
C SER A 142 6.44 23.35 62.98
N GLY A 143 7.35 23.25 62.01
CA GLY A 143 8.76 22.99 62.27
C GLY A 143 9.59 23.00 61.00
N TRP A 144 10.88 22.73 61.16
CA TRP A 144 11.91 22.79 60.12
C TRP A 144 12.44 21.39 59.80
N GLU A 145 12.78 21.13 58.54
CA GLU A 145 13.52 19.92 58.17
C GLU A 145 15.03 20.21 58.17
N HIS A 146 15.80 19.49 58.99
CA HIS A 146 17.25 19.58 59.05
C HIS A 146 17.90 18.27 58.58
N VAL A 147 18.92 18.39 57.72
CA VAL A 147 19.72 17.25 57.27
C VAL A 147 21.02 17.21 58.05
N VAL A 148 21.23 16.14 58.81
CA VAL A 148 22.39 15.97 59.69
C VAL A 148 23.69 16.00 58.89
N GLN A 149 24.59 16.90 59.26
CA GLN A 149 25.92 17.07 58.65
C GLN A 149 27.01 16.29 59.42
N PRO A 150 28.17 16.04 58.80
CA PRO A 150 29.30 15.40 59.48
C PRO A 150 29.73 16.15 60.75
N GLY A 151 29.81 15.45 61.88
CA GLY A 151 30.23 16.02 63.17
C GLY A 151 29.13 16.72 63.99
N GLU A 152 27.89 16.73 63.49
CA GLU A 152 26.72 17.15 64.24
C GLU A 152 26.24 16.05 65.21
N SER A 153 25.70 16.48 66.34
CA SER A 153 25.05 15.63 67.33
C SER A 153 23.67 16.21 67.63
N LEU A 154 22.76 15.38 68.14
CA LEU A 154 21.39 15.81 68.48
C LEU A 154 21.40 17.01 69.45
N SER A 155 22.38 17.07 70.36
CA SER A 155 22.57 18.17 71.31
C SER A 155 22.96 19.48 70.64
N LYS A 156 23.86 19.44 69.64
CA LYS A 156 24.28 20.62 68.88
C LYS A 156 23.13 21.14 68.00
N ILE A 157 22.38 20.24 67.38
CA ILE A 157 21.22 20.59 66.56
C ILE A 157 20.13 21.22 67.44
N ALA A 158 19.77 20.57 68.56
CA ALA A 158 18.79 21.11 69.50
C ALA A 158 19.16 22.51 70.01
N ALA A 159 20.44 22.74 70.32
CA ALA A 159 20.94 24.04 70.74
C ALA A 159 20.88 25.09 69.63
N ALA A 160 21.21 24.72 68.39
CA ALA A 160 21.16 25.63 67.23
C ALA A 160 19.73 26.12 66.97
N TYR A 161 18.75 25.23 67.07
CA TYR A 161 17.34 25.53 66.86
C TYR A 161 16.59 25.96 68.13
N LYS A 162 17.28 26.03 69.29
CA LYS A 162 16.71 26.40 70.60
C LYS A 162 15.51 25.54 71.04
N VAL A 163 15.52 24.26 70.67
CA VAL A 163 14.47 23.30 71.02
C VAL A 163 14.97 22.27 72.01
N LYS A 164 14.04 21.59 72.70
CA LYS A 164 14.40 20.49 73.59
C LYS A 164 14.73 19.24 72.77
N MET A 165 15.79 18.54 73.15
CA MET A 165 16.15 17.26 72.53
C MET A 165 15.00 16.24 72.60
N SER A 166 14.25 16.21 73.70
CA SER A 166 13.08 15.34 73.85
C SER A 166 11.99 15.63 72.80
N ALA A 167 11.78 16.89 72.44
CA ALA A 167 10.80 17.27 71.44
C ALA A 167 11.22 16.80 70.04
N ILE A 168 12.52 16.87 69.71
CA ILE A 168 13.04 16.31 68.46
C ILE A 168 12.90 14.79 68.45
N VAL A 169 13.24 14.13 69.57
CA VAL A 169 13.14 12.66 69.71
C VAL A 169 11.70 12.20 69.51
N GLU A 170 10.73 12.84 70.16
CA GLU A 170 9.31 12.54 70.04
C GLU A 170 8.81 12.81 68.61
N ALA A 171 9.16 13.95 68.02
CA ALA A 171 8.70 14.32 66.68
C ALA A 171 9.27 13.42 65.57
N ASN A 172 10.44 12.80 65.79
CA ASN A 172 11.09 11.91 64.82
C ASN A 172 11.04 10.42 65.19
N GLY A 173 10.38 10.08 66.30
CA GLY A 173 10.30 8.69 66.79
C GLY A 173 11.65 8.06 67.11
N LEU A 174 12.61 8.85 67.59
CA LEU A 174 13.92 8.33 67.99
C LEU A 174 13.80 7.54 69.29
N LYS A 175 14.64 6.51 69.47
CA LYS A 175 14.56 5.61 70.63
C LYS A 175 14.83 6.32 71.95
N SER A 176 15.81 7.21 71.96
CA SER A 176 16.28 7.95 73.14
C SER A 176 17.02 9.22 72.71
N VAL A 177 17.26 10.12 73.67
CA VAL A 177 18.05 11.35 73.51
C VAL A 177 19.50 11.07 73.11
N ASP A 178 20.06 9.94 73.54
CA ASP A 178 21.42 9.49 73.21
C ASP A 178 21.49 8.60 71.97
N ALA A 179 20.40 8.47 71.21
CA ALA A 179 20.39 7.65 70.01
C ALA A 179 21.40 8.19 68.97
N PRO A 180 22.23 7.33 68.36
CA PRO A 180 23.15 7.76 67.32
C PRO A 180 22.36 8.25 66.10
N ILE A 181 22.68 9.46 65.64
CA ILE A 181 22.15 10.04 64.40
C ILE A 181 23.15 9.82 63.26
N LEU A 182 22.63 9.52 62.08
CA LEU A 182 23.45 9.23 60.89
C LEU A 182 23.63 10.49 60.05
N ILE A 183 24.80 10.64 59.44
CA ILE A 183 25.06 11.73 58.49
C ILE A 183 24.11 11.57 57.29
N GLY A 184 23.46 12.65 56.88
CA GLY A 184 22.45 12.66 55.82
C GLY A 184 21.04 12.29 56.30
N GLN A 185 20.85 11.97 57.58
CA GLN A 185 19.52 11.73 58.15
C GLN A 185 18.70 13.02 58.17
N LYS A 186 17.45 12.94 57.72
CA LYS A 186 16.49 14.05 57.84
C LYS A 186 15.81 14.00 59.19
N LEU A 187 15.82 15.11 59.92
CA LEU A 187 15.15 15.29 61.20
C LEU A 187 14.18 16.46 61.12
N PHE A 188 12.96 16.27 61.59
CA PHE A 188 11.97 17.31 61.79
C PHE A 188 12.17 17.99 63.14
N ILE A 189 12.32 19.31 63.13
CA ILE A 189 12.60 20.11 64.31
C ILE A 189 11.37 20.98 64.58
N PRO A 190 10.56 20.69 65.61
CA PRO A 190 9.38 21.49 65.93
C PRO A 190 9.80 22.91 66.38
N ASP A 191 9.03 23.94 66.02
CA ASP A 191 9.24 25.33 66.46
C ASP A 191 8.69 25.57 67.89
#